data_AF-A0A450X0G3-F1
#
_entry.id   AF-A0A450X0G3-F1
#
_cell.length_a   1.000
_cell.length_b   1.000
_cell.length_c   1.000
_cell.angle_alpha   90.00
_cell.angle_beta   90.00
_cell.angle_gamma   90.00
#
_symmetry.space_group_name_H-M   'P 1'
#
loop_
_entity.id
_entity.type
_entity.pdbx_description
1 polymer ?
#
loop_
_entity_poly.entity_id
_entity_poly.type
_entity_poly.pdbx_seq_one_letter_code
_entity_poly.pdbx_strand_id
1 'polypeptide(L)'
;MADTSGKTEVRVAIDSDFLKKLENRLGVSRSTDLARTALSLLDWASAESEEGRLILSTDSGGKNVHRLVMPELTNMLNVKIASE
;
A
#
# COMPACT_ATOMS: atom_id res chain seq x y z
N MET A 1 17.11 -19.31 24.90
CA MET A 1 16.77 -17.88 24.83
C MET A 1 16.28 -17.63 23.42
N ALA A 2 14.98 -17.43 23.22
CA ALA A 2 14.42 -17.19 21.90
C ALA A 2 14.52 -15.69 21.60
N ASP A 3 15.35 -15.34 20.62
CA ASP A 3 15.47 -13.97 20.10
C ASP A 3 14.12 -13.58 19.47
N THR A 4 13.36 -12.76 20.20
CA THR A 4 12.05 -12.29 19.75
C THR A 4 12.28 -10.92 19.13
N SER A 5 12.14 -10.86 17.80
CA SER A 5 11.67 -9.72 17.00
C SER A 5 12.64 -9.33 15.87
N GLY A 6 12.52 -10.02 14.73
CA GLY A 6 13.06 -9.56 13.45
C GLY A 6 12.35 -8.28 13.01
N LYS A 7 12.79 -7.13 13.53
CA LYS A 7 12.36 -5.82 13.05
C LYS A 7 13.33 -5.36 11.97
N THR A 8 12.79 -4.99 10.82
CA THR A 8 13.55 -4.32 9.76
C THR A 8 13.36 -2.82 9.91
N GLU A 9 14.45 -2.05 9.99
CA GLU A 9 14.42 -0.59 9.93
C GLU A 9 14.53 -0.13 8.47
N VAL A 10 13.64 0.77 8.06
CA VAL A 10 13.67 1.39 6.74
C VAL A 10 13.77 2.90 6.93
N ARG A 11 14.79 3.52 6.32
CA ARG A 11 14.99 4.98 6.33
C ARG A 11 14.67 5.53 4.95
N VAL A 12 13.70 6.43 4.89
CA VAL A 12 13.28 7.11 3.66
C VAL A 12 13.25 8.61 3.90
N ALA A 13 13.71 9.37 2.92
CA ALA A 13 13.52 10.81 2.87
C ALA A 13 12.23 11.10 2.10
N ILE A 14 11.30 11.82 2.72
CA ILE A 14 10.01 12.19 2.13
C ILE A 14 9.93 13.72 2.15
N ASP A 15 9.39 14.30 1.09
CA ASP A 15 9.09 15.73 1.05
C ASP A 15 8.18 16.12 2.21
N SER A 16 8.63 17.08 3.01
CA SER A 16 7.96 17.42 4.28
C SER A 16 6.62 18.10 4.07
N ASP A 17 6.44 18.83 2.97
CA ASP A 17 5.17 19.52 2.67
C ASP A 17 4.12 18.54 2.21
N PHE A 18 4.51 17.58 1.36
CA PHE A 18 3.68 16.44 1.00
C PHE A 18 3.25 15.65 2.23
N LEU A 19 4.20 15.28 3.10
CA LEU A 19 3.92 14.49 4.31
C LEU A 19 2.91 15.20 5.21
N LYS A 20 3.14 16.49 5.51
CA LYS A 20 2.23 17.30 6.33
C LYS A 20 0.83 17.44 5.72
N LYS A 21 0.74 17.65 4.40
CA LYS A 21 -0.57 17.71 3.70
C LYS A 21 -1.32 16.39 3.83
N LEU A 22 -0.62 15.27 3.73
CA LEU A 22 -1.21 13.95 3.85
C LEU A 22 -1.67 13.65 5.30
N GLU A 23 -0.82 13.95 6.28
CA GLU A 23 -1.13 13.86 7.71
C GLU A 23 -2.40 14.66 8.06
N ASN A 24 -2.47 15.93 7.62
CA ASN A 24 -3.62 16.79 7.84
C ASN A 24 -4.90 16.25 7.16
N ARG A 25 -4.81 15.75 5.93
CA ARG A 25 -5.96 15.21 5.21
C ARG A 25 -6.53 13.95 5.87
N LEU A 26 -5.67 13.15 6.49
CA LEU A 26 -6.06 11.89 7.13
C LEU A 26 -6.32 12.04 8.64
N GLY A 27 -6.05 13.22 9.22
CA GLY A 27 -6.16 13.44 10.67
C GLY A 27 -5.15 12.64 11.49
N VAL A 28 -3.99 12.29 10.91
CA VAL A 28 -2.94 11.49 11.56
C VAL A 28 -1.81 12.42 12.00
N SER A 29 -1.39 12.30 13.25
CA SER A 29 -0.38 13.20 13.85
C SER A 29 1.02 12.60 13.95
N ARG A 30 1.18 11.29 13.69
CA ARG A 30 2.46 10.59 13.76
C ARG A 30 2.80 9.95 12.43
N SER A 31 3.93 10.32 11.85
CA SER A 31 4.39 9.79 10.56
C SER A 31 4.62 8.28 10.57
N THR A 32 4.95 7.70 11.74
CA THR A 32 5.05 6.23 11.90
C THR A 32 3.71 5.52 11.76
N ASP A 33 2.63 6.13 12.22
CA ASP A 33 1.29 5.55 12.11
C ASP A 33 0.82 5.65 10.66
N LEU A 34 1.10 6.78 10.01
CA LEU A 34 0.87 6.94 8.57
C LEU A 34 1.64 5.90 7.74
N ALA A 35 2.93 5.70 8.02
CA ALA A 35 3.75 4.70 7.35
C ALA A 35 3.21 3.28 7.57
N ARG A 36 2.79 2.95 8.81
CA ARG A 36 2.17 1.66 9.12
C ARG A 36 0.88 1.47 8.33
N THR A 37 0.00 2.47 8.30
CA THR A 37 -1.25 2.41 7.53
C THR A 37 -0.99 2.22 6.04
N ALA A 38 -0.02 2.94 5.47
CA ALA A 38 0.35 2.80 4.06
C ALA A 38 0.87 1.38 3.74
N LEU A 39 1.73 0.82 4.61
CA LEU A 39 2.25 -0.54 4.46
C LEU A 39 1.14 -1.59 4.60
N SER A 40 0.23 -1.44 5.56
CA SER A 40 -0.92 -2.34 5.71
C SER A 40 -1.88 -2.27 4.52
N LEU A 41 -2.10 -1.09 3.94
CA LEU A 41 -2.91 -0.95 2.73
C LEU A 41 -2.25 -1.64 1.54
N LEU A 42 -0.92 -1.50 1.40
CA LEU A 42 -0.17 -2.14 0.32
C LEU A 42 -0.19 -3.68 0.46
N ASP A 43 -0.03 -4.20 1.67
CA ASP A 43 -0.12 -5.64 1.98
C ASP A 43 -1.48 -6.22 1.60
N TRP A 44 -2.57 -5.56 2.03
CA TRP A 44 -3.93 -5.92 1.62
C TRP A 44 -4.09 -5.87 0.09
N ALA A 45 -3.62 -4.80 -0.55
CA ALA A 45 -3.73 -4.64 -1.99
C ALA A 45 -2.96 -5.71 -2.79
N SER A 46 -1.80 -6.15 -2.29
CA SER A 46 -1.07 -7.28 -2.86
C SER A 46 -1.84 -8.58 -2.74
N ALA A 47 -2.41 -8.88 -1.57
CA ALA A 47 -3.21 -10.10 -1.37
C ALA A 47 -4.45 -10.13 -2.28
N GLU A 48 -5.15 -9.00 -2.45
CA GLU A 48 -6.26 -8.91 -3.39
C GLU A 48 -5.81 -9.16 -4.84
N SER A 49 -4.66 -8.61 -5.23
CA SER A 49 -4.10 -8.75 -6.58
C SER A 49 -3.63 -10.19 -6.86
N GLU A 50 -3.04 -10.88 -5.87
CA GLU A 50 -2.62 -12.29 -5.98
C GLU A 50 -3.78 -13.26 -6.22
N GLU A 51 -4.96 -12.90 -5.72
CA GLU A 51 -6.24 -13.59 -5.92
C GLU A 51 -6.93 -13.18 -7.24
N GLY A 52 -6.26 -12.38 -8.08
CA GLY A 52 -6.78 -11.92 -9.36
C GLY A 52 -7.87 -10.85 -9.27
N ARG A 53 -8.06 -10.23 -8.09
CA ARG A 53 -9.06 -9.19 -7.88
C ARG A 53 -8.56 -7.82 -8.35
N LEU A 54 -9.50 -6.96 -8.72
CA LEU A 54 -9.24 -5.58 -9.14
C LEU A 54 -9.63 -4.61 -8.04
N ILE A 55 -8.73 -3.69 -7.71
CA ILE A 55 -9.00 -2.60 -6.77
C ILE A 55 -9.45 -1.39 -7.59
N LEU A 56 -10.68 -0.96 -7.36
CA LEU A 56 -11.35 0.09 -8.12
C LEU A 56 -11.78 1.22 -7.18
N SER A 57 -11.64 2.46 -7.63
CA SER A 57 -12.30 3.63 -7.03
C SER A 57 -13.41 4.11 -7.94
N THR A 58 -14.55 4.44 -7.36
CA THR A 58 -15.72 4.98 -8.06
C THR A 58 -16.23 6.21 -7.31
N ASP A 59 -17.08 6.99 -7.96
CA ASP A 59 -17.92 7.91 -7.20
C ASP A 59 -18.95 7.16 -6.35
N SER A 60 -19.68 7.90 -5.50
CA SER A 60 -20.70 7.33 -4.61
C SER A 60 -21.88 6.68 -5.35
N GLY A 61 -22.07 6.98 -6.64
CA GLY A 61 -23.07 6.37 -7.50
C GLY A 61 -22.57 5.15 -8.28
N GLY A 62 -21.34 4.70 -8.02
CA GLY A 62 -20.71 3.59 -8.73
C GLY A 62 -20.31 3.92 -10.18
N LYS A 63 -20.27 5.22 -10.54
CA LYS A 63 -19.83 5.69 -11.85
C LYS A 63 -18.38 6.18 -11.76
N ASN A 64 -17.81 6.56 -12.92
CA ASN A 64 -16.43 7.06 -13.03
C ASN A 64 -15.41 6.09 -12.43
N VAL A 65 -15.40 4.86 -12.95
CA VAL A 65 -14.55 3.79 -12.45
C VAL A 65 -13.09 4.04 -12.84
N HIS A 66 -12.22 4.14 -11.84
CA HIS A 66 -10.78 4.18 -12.01
C HIS A 66 -10.16 2.95 -11.32
N ARG A 67 -9.19 2.32 -11.98
CA ARG A 67 -8.42 1.22 -11.39
C ARG A 67 -7.21 1.77 -10.64
N LEU A 68 -6.94 1.24 -9.45
CA LEU A 68 -5.67 1.46 -8.79
C LEU A 68 -4.57 0.73 -9.59
N VAL A 69 -3.63 1.50 -10.14
CA VAL A 69 -2.49 0.97 -10.90
C VAL A 69 -1.21 1.23 -10.11
N MET A 70 -0.58 0.15 -9.66
CA MET A 70 0.75 0.18 -9.02
C MET A 70 1.62 -0.90 -9.68
N PRO A 71 2.76 -0.55 -10.28
CA PRO A 71 3.65 -1.51 -10.94
C PRO A 71 4.04 -2.70 -10.06
N GLU A 72 4.23 -2.45 -8.76
CA GLU A 72 4.62 -3.43 -7.75
C GLU A 72 3.55 -4.52 -7.59
N LEU A 73 2.27 -4.19 -7.73
CA LEU A 73 1.17 -5.15 -7.69
C LEU A 73 1.09 -5.97 -8.98
N THR A 74 1.46 -5.40 -10.13
CA THR A 74 1.46 -6.10 -11.42
C THR A 74 2.66 -7.02 -11.62
N ASN A 75 3.80 -6.72 -10.99
CA ASN A 75 4.99 -7.58 -11.07
C ASN A 75 4.75 -8.98 -10.47
N MET A 76 3.82 -9.11 -9.52
CA MET A 76 3.48 -10.39 -8.88
C MET A 76 2.74 -11.35 -9.83
N LEU A 77 1.96 -10.82 -10.78
CA LEU A 77 1.21 -11.64 -11.75
C LEU A 77 2.15 -12.37 -12.73
N ASN A 78 3.30 -11.76 -13.08
CA ASN A 78 4.26 -12.36 -14.00
C ASN A 78 5.09 -13.49 -13.37
N VAL A 79 5.22 -13.52 -12.04
CA VAL A 79 6.00 -14.56 -11.33
C VAL A 79 5.23 -15.89 -11.31
N LYS A 80 3.90 -15.86 -11.06
CA LYS A 80 3.08 -17.09 -11.07
C LYS A 80 3.05 -17.79 -12.43
N ILE A 81 3.01 -17.04 -13.53
CA ILE A 81 2.95 -17.60 -14.90
C ILE A 81 4.27 -18.26 -15.32
N ALA A 82 5.41 -17.82 -14.77
CA ALA A 82 6.72 -18.39 -15.08
C ALA A 82 7.07 -19.65 -14.27
N SER A 83 6.24 -20.00 -13.29
CA SER A 83 6.44 -21.14 -12.38
C SER A 83 5.51 -22.34 -12.65
N GLU A 84 4.74 -22.29 -13.74
CA GLU A 84 3.90 -23.40 -14.25
C GLU A 84 4.51 -24.08 -15.49
#